data_AF-A0A2A2TLI8-F1
#
_entry.id   AF-A0A2A2TLI8-F1
#
_cell.length_a   1.000
_cell.length_b   1.000
_cell.length_c   1.000
_cell.angle_alpha   90.00
_cell.angle_beta   90.00
_cell.angle_gamma   90.00
#
_symmetry.space_group_name_H-M   'P 1'
#
loop_
_entity.id
_entity.type
_entity.pdbx_description
1 polymer ?
#
loop_
_entity_poly.entity_id
_entity_poly.type
_entity_poly.pdbx_seq_one_letter_code
_entity_poly.pdbx_strand_id
1 'polypeptide(L)'
;KTLFKIFGLFLNVLIALEILENITGYLKKHVLQVELVIVTSLIAVARKIIILDLDKVSGMDIIGLGIAVLSLSISYFIIRIGNSKPRH
;
A
#
# COMPACT_ATOMS: atom_id res chain seq x y z
N LYS A 1 21.03 -11.49 4.34
CA LYS A 1 20.30 -11.64 3.05
C LYS A 1 19.15 -12.66 3.12
N THR A 2 19.34 -13.86 3.69
CA THR A 2 18.27 -14.89 3.81
C THR A 2 17.07 -14.42 4.65
N LEU A 3 17.29 -13.73 5.77
CA LEU A 3 16.23 -13.21 6.63
C LEU A 3 15.29 -12.24 5.89
N PHE A 4 15.84 -11.25 5.17
CA PHE A 4 15.07 -10.33 4.33
C PHE A 4 14.27 -11.04 3.24
N LYS A 5 14.81 -12.12 2.69
CA LYS A 5 14.12 -12.93 1.67
C LYS A 5 12.91 -13.66 2.26
N ILE A 6 13.06 -14.24 3.45
CA ILE A 6 11.97 -14.89 4.20
C ILE A 6 10.92 -13.86 4.65
N PHE A 7 11.37 -12.70 5.14
CA PHE A 7 10.50 -11.60 5.52
C PHE A 7 9.70 -11.09 4.32
N GLY A 8 10.35 -10.95 3.16
CA GLY A 8 9.69 -10.66 1.89
C GLY A 8 8.61 -11.69 1.56
N LEU A 9 8.92 -12.99 1.64
CA LEU A 9 7.93 -14.05 1.44
C LEU A 9 6.75 -13.97 2.41
N PHE A 10 6.99 -13.71 3.69
CA PHE A 10 5.93 -13.54 4.70
C PHE A 10 5.01 -12.35 4.37
N LEU A 11 5.58 -11.22 3.96
CA LEU A 11 4.81 -10.05 3.54
C LEU A 11 3.97 -10.31 2.27
N ASN A 12 4.35 -11.24 1.38
CA ASN A 12 3.47 -11.67 0.27
C ASN A 12 2.21 -12.37 0.79
N VAL A 13 2.36 -13.20 1.83
CA VAL A 13 1.24 -13.93 2.43
C VAL A 13 0.26 -12.96 3.10
N LEU A 14 0.78 -11.94 3.81
CA LEU A 14 -0.07 -10.91 4.42
C LEU A 14 -0.90 -10.15 3.38
N ILE A 15 -0.34 -9.81 2.22
CA ILE A 15 -1.11 -9.17 1.12
C ILE A 15 -2.22 -10.09 0.63
N ALA A 16 -1.94 -11.39 0.47
CA ALA A 16 -2.95 -12.35 0.01
C ALA A 16 -4.12 -12.45 1.00
N LEU A 17 -3.82 -12.44 2.31
CA LEU A 17 -4.82 -12.41 3.37
C LEU A 17 -5.61 -11.09 3.38
N GLU A 18 -4.94 -9.96 3.19
CA GLU A 18 -5.58 -8.64 3.18
C GLU A 18 -6.51 -8.44 1.99
N ILE A 19 -6.15 -8.97 0.80
CA ILE A 19 -7.04 -9.00 -0.37
C ILE A 19 -8.24 -9.93 -0.10
N LEU A 20 -8.02 -11.10 0.50
CA LEU A 20 -9.10 -12.03 0.84
C LEU A 20 -10.11 -11.40 1.81
N GLU A 21 -9.63 -10.65 2.81
CA GLU A 21 -10.49 -9.94 3.76
C GLU A 21 -11.28 -8.82 3.08
N ASN A 22 -10.66 -8.04 2.20
CA ASN A 22 -11.35 -7.03 1.39
C ASN A 22 -12.44 -7.63 0.48
N ILE A 23 -12.15 -8.74 -0.20
CA ILE A 23 -13.13 -9.47 -1.04
C ILE A 23 -14.26 -10.05 -0.18
N THR A 24 -13.93 -10.65 0.97
CA THR A 24 -14.93 -11.23 1.87
C THR A 24 -15.83 -10.15 2.48
N GLY A 25 -15.26 -8.99 2.82
CA GLY A 25 -15.99 -7.81 3.28
C GLY A 25 -16.96 -7.28 2.21
N TYR A 26 -16.52 -7.23 0.95
CA TYR A 26 -17.38 -6.90 -0.19
C TYR A 26 -18.56 -7.86 -0.33
N LEU A 27 -18.30 -9.17 -0.33
CA LEU A 27 -19.34 -10.20 -0.49
C LEU A 27 -20.35 -10.21 0.65
N LYS A 28 -19.94 -9.90 1.89
CA LYS A 28 -20.83 -9.91 3.05
C LYS A 28 -21.69 -8.65 3.19
N LYS A 29 -21.16 -7.48 2.83
CA LYS A 29 -21.84 -6.20 3.09
C LYS A 29 -22.33 -5.49 1.84
N HIS A 30 -21.97 -5.95 0.64
CA HIS A 30 -22.26 -5.29 -0.65
C HIS A 30 -21.87 -3.80 -0.69
N VAL A 31 -20.97 -3.36 0.20
CA VAL A 31 -20.44 -2.00 0.24
C VAL A 31 -18.93 -2.13 0.39
N LEU A 32 -18.19 -1.64 -0.60
CA LEU A 32 -16.74 -1.47 -0.47
C LEU A 32 -16.50 -0.41 0.60
N GLN A 33 -15.82 -0.76 1.69
CA GLN A 33 -15.14 0.23 2.51
C GLN A 33 -13.93 0.71 1.70
N VAL A 34 -14.19 1.67 0.81
CA VAL A 34 -13.20 2.25 -0.12
C VAL A 34 -11.96 2.74 0.64
N GLU A 35 -12.15 3.20 1.88
CA GLU A 35 -11.08 3.60 2.79
C GLU A 35 -10.12 2.44 3.12
N LEU A 36 -10.63 1.23 3.41
CA LEU A 36 -9.80 0.06 3.71
C LEU A 36 -9.01 -0.40 2.48
N VAL A 37 -9.65 -0.43 1.31
CA VAL A 37 -9.02 -0.83 0.04
C VAL A 37 -7.87 0.12 -0.34
N ILE A 38 -8.06 1.43 -0.14
CA ILE A 38 -7.02 2.44 -0.40
C ILE A 38 -5.85 2.26 0.56
N VAL A 39 -6.12 2.02 1.85
CA VAL A 39 -5.08 1.77 2.86
C VAL A 39 -4.28 0.50 2.52
N THR A 40 -4.95 -0.59 2.18
CA THR A 40 -4.31 -1.84 1.73
C THR A 40 -3.42 -1.61 0.48
N SER A 41 -3.89 -0.80 -0.46
CA SER A 41 -3.14 -0.46 -1.68
C SER A 41 -1.87 0.33 -1.37
N LEU A 42 -1.93 1.27 -0.42
CA LEU A 42 -0.78 2.04 0.05
C LEU A 42 0.25 1.15 0.76
N ILE A 43 -0.21 0.23 1.61
CA ILE A 43 0.64 -0.74 2.32
C ILE A 43 1.36 -1.66 1.32
N ALA A 44 0.66 -2.13 0.28
CA ALA A 44 1.24 -2.97 -0.77
C ALA A 44 2.39 -2.27 -1.52
N VAL A 45 2.27 -0.96 -1.79
CA VAL A 45 3.35 -0.19 -2.43
C VAL A 45 4.50 0.08 -1.46
N ALA A 46 4.21 0.43 -0.20
CA ALA A 46 5.23 0.61 0.85
C ALA A 46 6.06 -0.67 1.08
N ARG A 47 5.45 -1.85 0.94
CA ARG A 47 6.15 -3.13 1.02
C ARG A 47 7.17 -3.34 -0.10
N LYS A 48 6.86 -2.91 -1.33
CA LYS A 48 7.80 -2.97 -2.47
C LYS A 48 9.06 -2.16 -2.18
N ILE A 49 8.89 -1.04 -1.47
CA ILE A 49 9.95 -0.14 -1.02
C ILE A 49 10.82 -0.80 0.06
N ILE A 50 10.22 -1.50 1.04
CA ILE A 50 10.95 -2.19 2.12
C ILE A 50 11.82 -3.36 1.58
N ILE A 51 11.37 -4.03 0.52
CA ILE A 51 12.06 -5.20 -0.06
C ILE A 51 13.20 -4.77 -1.01
N LEU A 52 13.29 -3.48 -1.36
CA LEU A 52 14.33 -2.96 -2.23
C LEU A 52 15.70 -3.07 -1.54
N ASP A 53 16.67 -3.67 -2.23
CA ASP A 53 18.03 -3.88 -1.71
C ASP A 53 18.86 -2.62 -1.93
N LEU A 54 18.88 -1.72 -0.93
CA LEU A 54 19.53 -0.40 -1.00
C LEU A 54 21.03 -0.44 -1.38
N ASP A 55 21.70 -1.59 -1.20
CA ASP A 55 23.11 -1.79 -1.58
C ASP A 55 23.32 -1.96 -3.10
N LYS A 56 22.26 -2.22 -3.87
CA LYS A 56 22.30 -2.40 -5.33
C LYS A 56 21.68 -1.27 -6.13
N VAL A 57 21.12 -0.28 -5.45
CA VAL A 57 20.37 0.81 -6.07
C VAL A 57 21.21 2.08 -6.06
N SER A 58 21.20 2.78 -7.18
CA SER A 58 21.88 4.05 -7.33
C SER A 58 21.17 5.13 -6.51
N GLY A 59 21.85 6.25 -6.22
CA GLY A 59 21.22 7.39 -5.57
C GLY A 59 19.98 7.92 -6.31
N MET A 60 19.90 7.70 -7.63
CA MET A 60 18.74 8.06 -8.44
C MET A 60 17.51 7.21 -8.11
N ASP A 61 17.71 5.94 -7.79
CA ASP A 61 16.63 5.02 -7.43
C ASP A 61 16.02 5.37 -6.07
N ILE A 62 16.84 5.83 -5.12
CA ILE A 62 16.39 6.31 -3.81
C ILE A 62 15.54 7.58 -3.96
N ILE A 63 15.97 8.50 -4.84
CA ILE A 63 15.18 9.71 -5.16
C ILE A 63 13.86 9.34 -5.83
N GLY A 64 13.88 8.40 -6.79
CA GLY A 64 12.66 7.88 -7.42
C GLY A 64 11.68 7.27 -6.41
N LEU A 65 12.20 6.56 -5.41
CA LEU A 65 11.42 6.02 -4.30
C LEU A 65 10.77 7.12 -3.45
N GLY A 66 11.55 8.15 -3.10
CA GLY A 66 11.06 9.30 -2.34
C GLY A 66 9.94 10.05 -3.07
N ILE A 67 10.08 10.23 -4.38
CA ILE A 67 9.05 10.84 -5.23
C ILE A 67 7.79 9.96 -5.26
N ALA A 68 7.94 8.64 -5.40
CA ALA A 68 6.79 7.72 -5.41
C ALA A 68 5.99 7.76 -4.10
N VAL A 69 6.67 7.80 -2.94
CA VAL A 69 6.03 7.94 -1.62
C VAL A 69 5.32 9.29 -1.49
N LEU A 70 5.94 10.38 -1.94
CA LEU A 70 5.33 11.70 -1.95
C LEU A 70 4.07 11.74 -2.83
N SER A 71 4.14 11.20 -4.05
CA SER A 71 2.98 11.14 -4.96
C SER A 71 1.81 10.35 -4.37
N LEU A 72 2.08 9.22 -3.71
CA LEU A 72 1.06 8.43 -3.02
C LEU A 72 0.44 9.18 -1.85
N SER A 73 1.27 9.85 -1.04
CA SER A 73 0.82 10.64 0.11
C SER A 73 -0.09 11.80 -0.35
N ILE A 74 0.29 12.49 -1.43
CA ILE A 74 -0.51 13.56 -2.04
C ILE A 74 -1.83 13.01 -2.59
N SER A 75 -1.80 11.86 -3.28
CA SER A 75 -3.01 11.21 -3.82
C SER A 75 -4.01 10.87 -2.70
N TYR A 76 -3.53 10.28 -1.59
CA TYR A 76 -4.35 10.02 -0.42
C TYR A 76 -4.94 11.29 0.17
N PHE A 77 -4.12 12.34 0.33
CA PHE A 77 -4.55 13.62 0.87
C PHE A 77 -5.67 14.27 0.02
N ILE A 78 -5.53 14.24 -1.30
CA ILE A 78 -6.53 14.77 -2.23
C ILE A 78 -7.85 13.98 -2.11
N ILE A 79 -7.79 12.65 -2.08
CA ILE A 79 -8.99 11.81 -1.94
C ILE A 79 -9.67 12.07 -0.59
N ARG A 80 -8.89 12.20 0.49
CA ARG A 80 -9.39 12.47 1.83
C ARG A 80 -10.11 13.83 1.90
N ILE A 81 -9.52 14.87 1.30
CA ILE A 81 -10.16 16.19 1.21
C ILE A 81 -11.42 16.13 0.35
N GLY A 82 -11.39 15.47 -0.81
CA GLY A 82 -12.54 15.35 -1.70
C GLY A 82 -13.72 14.59 -1.07
N ASN A 83 -13.45 13.60 -0.23
CA ASN A 83 -14.46 12.85 0.52
C ASN A 83 -14.95 13.55 1.79
N SER A 84 -14.39 14.70 2.18
CA SER A 84 -14.81 15.44 3.38
C SER A 84 -16.04 16.34 3.13
N LYS A 85 -16.77 16.15 2.02
CA LYS A 85 -18.04 16.83 1.79
C LYS A 85 -19.09 16.28 2.79
N PRO A 86 -19.65 17.11 3.69
CA PRO A 86 -20.59 16.65 4.68
C PRO A 86 -21.81 16.06 3.95
N ARG A 87 -22.13 14.80 4.22
CA ARG A 87 -23.47 14.27 3.95
C ARG A 87 -24.41 15.08 4.84
N HIS A 88 -25.31 15.81 4.17
CA HIS A 88 -26.46 16.48 4.75
C HIS A 88 -27.15 15.63 5.82
#